data_AF-A0A921NYT0-F1
#
_entry.id   AF-A0A921NYT0-F1
#
_cell.length_a   1.000
_cell.length_b   1.000
_cell.length_c   1.000
_cell.angle_alpha   90.00
_cell.angle_beta   90.00
_cell.angle_gamma   90.00
#
_symmetry.space_group_name_H-M   'P 1'
#
loop_
_entity.id
_entity.type
_entity.pdbx_description
1 polymer ?
#
loop_
_entity_poly.entity_id
_entity_poly.type
_entity_poly.pdbx_seq_one_letter_code
_entity_poly.pdbx_strand_id
1 'polypeptide(L)'
;MFQSAGRACGALEQREIRAADRVGGFAGSNFNRLLGDATLAAMRGVYDRAALIALPPALRRRYARGVYGRLPPGCRGLLITLEYPQAEKQGPPFSVPEDEVHALFDGEWDVALLERRDILAREPGFRAEGVTALSTAVYRLRRR
;
A
#
# COMPACT_ATOMS: atom_id res chain seq x y z
N MET A 1 -5.42 4.55 28.27
CA MET A 1 -4.14 5.29 28.18
C MET A 1 -3.30 4.71 27.04
N PHE A 2 -3.71 4.95 25.79
CA PHE A 2 -2.93 4.70 24.58
C PHE A 2 -3.05 5.97 23.75
N GLN A 3 -2.20 6.93 24.07
CA GLN A 3 -1.97 8.13 23.28
C GLN A 3 -0.54 8.08 22.76
N SER A 4 -0.34 8.66 21.59
CA SER A 4 0.94 9.05 20.97
C SER A 4 1.68 8.00 20.12
N ALA A 5 1.43 8.05 18.82
CA ALA A 5 2.45 7.93 17.77
C ALA A 5 2.01 8.60 16.44
N GLY A 6 1.10 9.59 16.52
CA GLY A 6 0.52 10.29 15.36
C GLY A 6 1.13 11.67 15.09
N ARG A 7 2.40 11.90 15.42
CA ARG A 7 3.04 13.21 15.19
C ARG A 7 4.47 13.03 14.72
N ALA A 8 4.65 12.97 13.39
CA ALA A 8 5.83 13.47 12.65
C ALA A 8 5.71 13.07 11.17
N CYS A 9 4.80 13.72 10.43
CA CYS A 9 5.00 13.94 9.00
C CYS A 9 4.29 15.27 8.70
N GLY A 10 5.06 16.35 8.78
CA GLY A 10 4.56 17.70 8.64
C GLY A 10 4.04 17.96 7.23
N ALA A 11 2.86 18.59 7.18
CA ALA A 11 2.42 19.52 6.14
C ALA A 11 2.86 19.22 4.69
N LEU A 12 2.16 18.29 4.05
CA LEU A 12 1.91 18.37 2.60
C LEU A 12 0.41 18.59 2.43
N GLU A 13 0.07 19.66 1.73
CA GLU A 13 -1.27 20.23 1.61
C GLU A 13 -2.34 19.20 1.25
N GLN A 14 -3.30 19.06 2.16
CA GLN A 14 -4.48 18.21 2.03
C GLN A 14 -5.47 18.84 1.06
N ARG A 15 -5.32 18.58 -0.25
CA ARG A 15 -6.45 18.64 -1.18
C ARG A 15 -6.47 17.35 -2.01
N GLU A 16 -7.28 16.42 -1.51
CA GLU A 16 -7.77 15.21 -2.19
C GLU A 16 -6.76 14.08 -2.48
N ILE A 17 -6.21 13.51 -1.40
CA ILE A 17 -5.70 12.15 -1.40
C ILE A 17 -6.61 11.33 -0.46
N ARG A 18 -7.48 10.47 -1.01
CA ARG A 18 -8.25 9.53 -0.20
C ARG A 18 -7.36 8.32 0.10
N ALA A 19 -6.97 8.18 1.37
CA ALA A 19 -6.28 7.01 1.87
C ALA A 19 -7.20 5.79 1.74
N ALA A 20 -6.65 4.67 1.27
CA ALA A 20 -7.22 3.37 1.61
C ALA A 20 -6.85 3.07 3.07
N ASP A 21 -7.50 3.76 4.01
CA ASP A 21 -7.31 3.50 5.43
C ASP A 21 -7.87 2.13 5.78
N ARG A 22 -7.14 1.47 6.68
CA ARG A 22 -7.41 0.15 7.26
C ARG A 22 -8.91 -0.09 7.42
N VAL A 23 -9.52 -0.86 6.51
CA VAL A 23 -10.89 -1.36 6.72
C VAL A 23 -10.77 -2.47 7.76
N GLY A 24 -10.95 -2.10 9.03
CA GLY A 24 -11.16 -3.06 10.10
C GLY A 24 -12.34 -3.97 9.74
N GLY A 25 -12.10 -5.27 9.78
CA GLY A 25 -13.16 -6.29 9.84
C GLY A 25 -13.99 -6.47 8.58
N PHE A 26 -13.39 -6.87 7.46
CA PHE A 26 -14.15 -7.61 6.44
C PHE A 26 -13.25 -8.67 5.78
N ALA A 27 -13.22 -9.84 6.41
CA ALA A 27 -12.85 -11.07 5.73
C ALA A 27 -13.92 -11.36 4.67
N GLY A 28 -13.55 -11.28 3.40
CA GLY A 28 -14.39 -11.72 2.28
C GLY A 28 -15.29 -10.65 1.67
N SER A 29 -15.10 -10.43 0.36
CA SER A 29 -15.99 -9.70 -0.57
C SER A 29 -16.19 -8.18 -0.40
N ASN A 30 -15.81 -7.42 -1.45
CA ASN A 30 -16.28 -6.07 -1.83
C ASN A 30 -15.43 -4.81 -1.55
N PHE A 31 -14.11 -4.89 -1.33
CA PHE A 31 -13.26 -3.67 -1.33
C PHE A 31 -13.45 -2.81 -2.60
N ASN A 32 -13.68 -3.44 -3.76
CA ASN A 32 -13.79 -2.76 -5.04
C ASN A 32 -15.13 -2.05 -5.31
N ARG A 33 -16.15 -2.28 -4.48
CA ARG A 33 -17.53 -1.82 -4.73
C ARG A 33 -17.95 -0.61 -3.88
N LEU A 34 -17.12 -0.19 -2.94
CA LEU A 34 -17.39 0.95 -2.04
C LEU A 34 -17.11 2.31 -2.71
N LEU A 35 -16.28 2.35 -3.74
CA LEU A 35 -15.99 3.56 -4.52
C LEU A 35 -16.63 3.43 -5.91
N GLY A 36 -17.67 4.23 -6.15
CA GLY A 36 -18.34 4.31 -7.44
C GLY A 36 -17.42 4.88 -8.54
N ASP A 37 -17.68 4.53 -9.79
CA ASP A 37 -16.83 4.92 -10.94
C ASP A 37 -16.66 6.43 -11.05
N ALA A 38 -17.71 7.22 -10.80
CA ALA A 38 -17.64 8.68 -10.80
C ALA A 38 -16.66 9.23 -9.77
N THR A 39 -16.55 8.59 -8.59
CA THR A 39 -15.58 9.00 -7.56
C THR A 39 -14.16 8.70 -8.01
N LEU A 40 -13.90 7.49 -8.52
CA LEU A 40 -12.56 7.11 -8.98
C LEU A 40 -12.11 7.95 -10.17
N ALA A 41 -13.00 8.23 -11.12
CA ALA A 41 -12.71 9.05 -12.29
C ALA A 41 -12.33 10.50 -11.94
N ALA A 42 -12.80 11.02 -10.81
CA ALA A 42 -12.45 12.35 -10.32
C ALA A 42 -11.14 12.39 -9.51
N MET A 43 -10.61 11.23 -9.08
CA MET A 43 -9.44 11.18 -8.21
C MET A 43 -8.16 11.58 -8.95
N ARG A 44 -7.42 12.53 -8.37
CA ARG A 44 -6.10 12.94 -8.87
C ARG A 44 -4.93 12.32 -8.09
N GLY A 45 -5.23 11.72 -6.94
CA GLY A 45 -4.24 11.16 -6.03
C GLY A 45 -4.69 9.84 -5.38
N VAL A 46 -3.74 8.93 -5.13
CA VAL A 46 -3.94 7.73 -4.31
C VAL A 46 -2.80 7.58 -3.30
N TYR A 47 -3.13 7.21 -2.06
CA TYR A 47 -2.15 6.85 -1.04
C TYR A 47 -2.53 5.52 -0.41
N ASP A 48 -1.61 4.56 -0.51
CA ASP A 48 -1.78 3.19 -0.05
C ASP A 48 -0.64 2.82 0.88
N ARG A 49 -0.94 2.80 2.18
CA ARG A 49 0.02 2.49 3.24
C ARG A 49 -0.13 1.08 3.81
N ALA A 50 -1.28 0.45 3.57
CA ALA A 50 -1.66 -0.76 4.29
C ALA A 50 -2.68 -1.62 3.54
N ALA A 51 -3.21 -1.18 2.40
CA ALA A 51 -4.23 -1.94 1.70
C ALA A 51 -3.57 -3.06 0.91
N LEU A 52 -2.56 -2.77 0.08
CA LEU A 52 -1.90 -3.80 -0.72
C LEU A 52 -1.25 -4.89 0.15
N ILE A 53 -0.52 -4.49 1.20
CA ILE A 53 0.16 -5.42 2.11
C ILE A 53 -0.79 -6.17 3.05
N ALA A 54 -2.06 -5.76 3.19
CA ALA A 54 -3.04 -6.53 3.94
C ALA A 54 -3.66 -7.67 3.13
N LEU A 55 -3.44 -7.68 1.81
CA LEU A 55 -4.06 -8.65 0.91
C LEU A 55 -3.16 -9.87 0.68
N PRO A 56 -3.71 -11.09 0.71
CA PRO A 56 -2.99 -12.28 0.26
C PRO A 56 -2.67 -12.18 -1.24
N PRO A 57 -1.60 -12.84 -1.73
CA PRO A 57 -1.13 -12.71 -3.11
C PRO A 57 -2.21 -12.87 -4.18
N ALA A 58 -3.11 -13.84 -4.01
CA ALA A 58 -4.20 -14.11 -4.96
C ALA A 58 -5.18 -12.93 -5.15
N LEU A 59 -5.30 -12.03 -4.17
CA LEU A 59 -6.22 -10.90 -4.22
C LEU A 59 -5.58 -9.59 -4.72
N ARG A 60 -4.25 -9.47 -4.70
CA ARG A 60 -3.54 -8.24 -5.05
C ARG A 60 -3.75 -7.81 -6.50
N ARG A 61 -3.68 -8.76 -7.45
CA ARG A 61 -3.98 -8.47 -8.87
C ARG A 61 -5.40 -7.97 -9.11
N ARG A 62 -6.37 -8.48 -8.35
CA ARG A 62 -7.77 -8.01 -8.44
C ARG A 62 -7.89 -6.61 -7.84
N TYR A 63 -7.21 -6.36 -6.73
CA TYR A 63 -7.17 -5.04 -6.09
C TYR A 63 -6.50 -3.98 -6.98
N ALA A 64 -5.31 -4.26 -7.53
CA ALA A 64 -4.60 -3.37 -8.44
C ALA A 64 -5.48 -2.99 -9.65
N ARG A 65 -6.06 -3.98 -10.35
CA ARG A 65 -6.97 -3.70 -11.47
C ARG A 65 -8.25 -2.96 -11.06
N GLY A 66 -8.83 -3.35 -9.93
CA GLY A 66 -10.11 -2.80 -9.48
C GLY A 66 -10.03 -1.35 -8.99
N VAL A 67 -8.93 -1.00 -8.33
CA VAL A 67 -8.73 0.33 -7.75
C VAL A 67 -7.84 1.16 -8.67
N TYR A 68 -6.58 0.76 -8.85
CA TYR A 68 -5.59 1.52 -9.62
C TYR A 68 -5.90 1.54 -11.13
N GLY A 69 -6.42 0.44 -11.67
CA GLY A 69 -6.83 0.39 -13.08
C GLY A 69 -8.00 1.32 -13.42
N ARG A 70 -8.81 1.72 -12.42
CA ARG A 70 -9.98 2.62 -12.59
C ARG A 70 -9.69 4.09 -12.30
N LEU A 71 -8.49 4.44 -11.82
CA LEU A 71 -8.07 5.84 -11.65
C LEU A 71 -7.87 6.51 -13.02
N PRO A 72 -7.97 7.84 -13.16
CA PRO A 72 -7.79 8.50 -14.46
C PRO A 72 -6.30 8.68 -14.83
N PRO A 73 -5.96 8.83 -16.13
CA PRO A 73 -4.63 9.24 -16.56
C PRO A 73 -4.16 10.52 -15.85
N GLY A 74 -2.86 10.61 -15.56
CA GLY A 74 -2.28 11.70 -14.79
C GLY A 74 -2.49 11.63 -13.27
N CYS A 75 -3.22 10.62 -12.77
CA CYS A 75 -3.33 10.35 -11.34
C CYS A 75 -1.94 10.05 -10.73
N ARG A 76 -1.68 10.57 -9.53
CA ARG A 76 -0.42 10.40 -8.80
C ARG A 76 -0.63 9.48 -7.60
N GLY A 77 0.26 8.53 -7.41
CA GLY A 77 0.20 7.57 -6.32
C GLY A 77 1.42 7.63 -5.41
N LEU A 78 1.20 7.34 -4.13
CA LEU A 78 2.23 7.00 -3.17
C LEU A 78 1.87 5.65 -2.55
N LEU A 79 2.70 4.64 -2.78
CA LEU A 79 2.52 3.27 -2.30
C LEU A 79 3.61 2.94 -1.29
N ILE A 80 3.23 2.41 -0.14
CA ILE A 80 4.16 1.91 0.89
C ILE A 80 3.95 0.42 1.05
N THR A 81 5.04 -0.32 0.93
CA THR A 81 5.08 -1.78 1.09
C THR A 81 6.02 -2.18 2.24
N LEU A 82 5.94 -3.45 2.62
CA LEU A 82 6.89 -4.09 3.52
C LEU A 82 7.58 -5.22 2.78
N GLU A 83 8.88 -5.37 3.00
CA GLU A 83 9.73 -6.38 2.39
C GLU A 83 10.41 -7.16 3.50
N TYR A 84 10.11 -8.46 3.56
CA TYR A 84 10.74 -9.43 4.47
C TYR A 84 10.67 -10.84 3.85
N PRO A 85 11.44 -11.84 4.34
CA PRO A 85 11.35 -13.21 3.86
C PRO A 85 9.94 -13.79 4.14
N GLN A 86 9.10 -13.87 3.11
CA GLN A 86 7.66 -14.17 3.25
C GLN A 86 7.37 -15.50 3.98
N ALA A 87 8.30 -16.45 3.94
CA ALA A 87 8.19 -17.73 4.65
C ALA A 87 8.24 -17.59 6.18
N GLU A 88 8.84 -16.51 6.72
CA GLU A 88 9.00 -16.29 8.16
C GLU A 88 7.72 -15.77 8.83
N LYS A 89 6.81 -15.14 8.07
CA LYS A 89 5.54 -14.61 8.60
C LYS A 89 4.44 -14.65 7.54
N GLN A 90 3.33 -15.31 7.86
CA GLN A 90 2.19 -15.53 6.94
C GLN A 90 1.20 -14.36 6.82
N GLY A 91 1.54 -13.19 7.38
CA GLY A 91 0.74 -11.96 7.31
C GLY A 91 -0.62 -12.02 8.02
N PRO A 92 -1.44 -10.95 7.91
CA PRO A 92 -1.01 -9.62 7.50
C PRO A 92 -0.15 -8.92 8.57
N PRO A 93 0.63 -7.90 8.19
CA PRO A 93 0.91 -7.52 6.80
C PRO A 93 1.77 -8.59 6.10
N PHE A 94 1.55 -8.77 4.80
CA PHE A 94 2.32 -9.62 3.92
C PHE A 94 3.48 -8.85 3.31
N SER A 95 4.55 -9.56 2.92
CA SER A 95 5.64 -9.03 2.11
C SER A 95 5.14 -8.77 0.68
N VAL A 96 5.50 -7.60 0.15
CA VAL A 96 5.28 -7.20 -1.25
C VAL A 96 6.61 -6.65 -1.77
N PRO A 97 7.44 -7.50 -2.40
CA PRO A 97 8.73 -7.09 -2.93
C PRO A 97 8.60 -6.21 -4.18
N GLU A 98 9.68 -5.51 -4.52
CA GLU A 98 9.76 -4.58 -5.65
C GLU A 98 9.34 -5.19 -6.99
N ASP A 99 9.77 -6.42 -7.28
CA ASP A 99 9.40 -7.15 -8.50
C ASP A 99 7.89 -7.37 -8.62
N GLU A 100 7.21 -7.63 -7.50
CA GLU A 100 5.75 -7.74 -7.48
C GLU A 100 5.07 -6.38 -7.68
N VAL A 101 5.61 -5.29 -7.11
CA VAL A 101 5.11 -3.93 -7.36
C VAL A 101 5.17 -3.62 -8.86
N HIS A 102 6.33 -3.86 -9.49
CA HIS A 102 6.49 -3.67 -10.93
C HIS A 102 5.53 -4.56 -11.74
N ALA A 103 5.41 -5.84 -11.39
CA ALA A 103 4.49 -6.75 -12.07
C ALA A 103 3.01 -6.33 -11.95
N LEU A 104 2.62 -5.66 -10.87
CA LEU A 104 1.26 -5.18 -10.65
C LEU A 104 0.95 -3.88 -11.39
N PHE A 105 1.93 -2.97 -11.52
CA PHE A 105 1.66 -1.58 -11.89
C PHE A 105 2.32 -1.12 -13.20
N ASP A 106 3.43 -1.72 -13.64
CA ASP A 106 4.20 -1.23 -14.81
C ASP A 106 3.40 -1.22 -16.12
N GLY A 107 2.30 -1.99 -16.22
CA GLY A 107 1.43 -1.98 -17.40
C GLY A 107 0.73 -0.64 -17.66
N GLU A 108 0.33 0.08 -16.61
CA GLU A 108 -0.45 1.33 -16.71
C GLU A 108 0.17 2.51 -15.95
N TRP A 109 1.18 2.26 -15.12
CA TRP A 109 1.80 3.23 -14.24
C TRP A 109 3.30 3.30 -14.47
N ASP A 110 3.86 4.50 -14.33
CA ASP A 110 5.29 4.69 -14.13
C ASP A 110 5.58 4.53 -12.63
N VAL A 111 6.36 3.52 -12.28
CA VAL A 111 6.74 3.20 -10.90
C VAL A 111 8.16 3.69 -10.65
N ALA A 112 8.38 4.41 -9.54
CA ALA A 112 9.71 4.81 -9.10
C ALA A 112 9.86 4.61 -7.59
N LEU A 113 10.85 3.82 -7.18
CA LEU A 113 11.26 3.73 -5.78
C LEU A 113 11.81 5.08 -5.33
N LEU A 114 11.24 5.64 -4.26
CA LEU A 114 11.71 6.87 -3.63
C LEU A 114 12.61 6.59 -2.43
N GLU A 115 12.26 5.60 -1.63
CA GLU A 115 13.00 5.25 -0.42
C GLU A 115 12.82 3.77 -0.11
N ARG A 116 13.91 3.13 0.34
CA ARG A 116 13.89 1.85 1.02
C ARG A 116 14.64 1.99 2.33
N ARG A 117 14.02 1.56 3.44
CA ARG A 117 14.59 1.73 4.78
C ARG A 117 14.40 0.48 5.62
N ASP A 118 15.48 0.00 6.22
CA ASP A 118 15.42 -1.02 7.27
C ASP A 118 14.71 -0.47 8.50
N ILE A 119 13.67 -1.18 8.95
CA ILE A 119 12.86 -0.80 10.11
C ILE A 119 12.77 -1.91 11.16
N LEU A 120 13.44 -3.05 10.99
CA LEU A 120 13.27 -4.21 11.88
C LEU A 120 13.56 -3.87 13.35
N ALA A 121 14.60 -3.06 13.58
CA ALA A 121 14.98 -2.61 14.92
C ALA A 121 13.88 -1.81 15.64
N ARG A 122 12.96 -1.19 14.88
CA ARG A 122 11.86 -0.35 15.39
C ARG A 122 10.53 -1.11 15.48
N GLU A 123 10.49 -2.35 15.00
CA GLU A 123 9.28 -3.17 14.89
C GLU A 123 9.41 -4.45 15.74
N PRO A 124 9.30 -4.36 17.08
CA PRO A 124 9.53 -5.48 17.98
C PRO A 124 8.54 -6.64 17.75
N GLY A 125 7.34 -6.37 17.24
CA GLY A 125 6.37 -7.40 16.88
C GLY A 125 6.88 -8.36 15.81
N PHE A 126 7.49 -7.82 14.74
CA PHE A 126 8.07 -8.64 13.67
C PHE A 126 9.23 -9.49 14.17
N ARG A 127 10.09 -8.92 15.03
CA ARG A 127 11.19 -9.66 15.66
C ARG A 127 10.68 -10.79 16.55
N ALA A 128 9.62 -10.55 17.33
CA ALA A 128 9.00 -11.56 18.18
C ALA A 128 8.35 -12.70 17.38
N GLU A 129 7.89 -12.41 16.16
CA GLU A 129 7.38 -13.39 15.21
C GLU A 129 8.49 -14.14 14.42
N GLY A 130 9.76 -13.86 14.70
CA GLY A 130 10.90 -14.55 14.08
C GLY A 130 11.36 -13.96 12.75
N VAL A 131 10.87 -12.77 12.36
CA VAL A 131 11.30 -12.12 11.12
C VAL A 131 12.73 -11.61 11.25
N THR A 132 13.58 -11.98 10.28
CA THR A 132 15.03 -11.77 10.31
C THR A 132 15.47 -10.50 9.58
N ALA A 133 14.68 -10.02 8.64
CA ALA A 133 14.88 -8.76 7.92
C ALA A 133 13.54 -8.09 7.65
N LEU A 134 13.47 -6.76 7.79
CA LEU A 134 12.27 -5.99 7.48
C LEU A 134 12.64 -4.61 6.95
N SER A 135 12.23 -4.34 5.71
CA SER A 135 12.32 -3.01 5.11
C SER A 135 10.94 -2.46 4.78
N THR A 136 10.80 -1.15 4.89
CA THR A 136 9.72 -0.41 4.24
C THR A 136 10.23 0.11 2.90
N ALA A 137 9.41 0.03 1.85
CA ALA A 137 9.72 0.59 0.55
C ALA A 137 8.58 1.51 0.09
N VAL A 138 8.95 2.74 -0.32
CA VAL A 138 8.06 3.82 -0.71
C VAL A 138 8.20 4.07 -2.20
N TYR A 139 7.10 3.94 -2.93
CA TYR A 139 7.05 4.10 -4.38
C TYR A 139 6.20 5.30 -4.77
N ARG A 140 6.69 6.08 -5.71
CA ARG A 140 5.88 7.02 -6.49
C ARG A 140 5.28 6.27 -7.68
N LEU A 141 3.99 6.46 -7.88
CA LEU A 141 3.28 5.96 -9.05
C LEU A 141 2.75 7.15 -9.87
N ARG A 142 2.85 7.10 -11.19
CA ARG A 142 2.21 8.06 -12.09
C ARG A 142 1.42 7.32 -13.17
N ARG A 143 0.10 7.50 -13.21
CA ARG A 143 -0.75 6.84 -14.19
C ARG A 143 -0.54 7.47 -15.56
N ARG A 144 -0.25 6.63 -16.56
CA ARG A 144 -0.12 7.06 -17.96
C ARG A 144 -1.46 7.36 -18.60
#